data_AF-T0IBD9-F1
#
_entry.id   AF-T0IBD9-F1
#
_cell.length_a   1.000
_cell.length_b   1.000
_cell.length_c   1.000
_cell.angle_alpha   90.00
_cell.angle_beta   90.00
_cell.angle_gamma   90.00
#
_symmetry.space_group_name_H-M   'P 1'
#
loop_
_entity.id
_entity.type
_entity.pdbx_description
1 polymer ?
#
loop_
_entity_poly.entity_id
_entity_poly.type
_entity_poly.pdbx_seq_one_letter_code
_entity_poly.pdbx_strand_id
1 'polypeptide(L)'
;MPTAWRPWLRFLLAGPGAIVVALVVMAGMALWLPGGAAGIDNLVLPLVLVPLIWAALFFHACLDRKLARVAIVAGGLLLVHGALIAHKFLDHEMAGQEIHR
;
A
#
# COMPACT_ATOMS: atom_id res chain seq x y z
N MET A 1 -31.41 -12.31 3.00
CA MET A 1 -31.35 -11.18 2.05
C MET A 1 -29.93 -11.10 1.52
N PRO A 2 -29.67 -11.25 0.20
CA PRO A 2 -28.35 -10.97 -0.33
C PRO A 2 -28.06 -9.50 -0.09
N THR A 3 -27.10 -9.20 0.79
CA THR A 3 -26.73 -7.83 1.10
C THR A 3 -26.20 -7.19 -0.17
N ALA A 4 -26.88 -6.15 -0.67
CA ALA A 4 -26.43 -5.33 -1.79
C ALA A 4 -25.01 -4.76 -1.58
N TRP A 5 -24.51 -4.82 -0.34
CA TRP A 5 -23.17 -4.48 0.09
C TRP A 5 -22.05 -5.35 -0.48
N ARG A 6 -22.29 -6.65 -0.71
CA ARG A 6 -21.24 -7.58 -1.19
C ARG A 6 -20.67 -7.20 -2.58
N PRO A 7 -21.48 -6.96 -3.62
CA PRO A 7 -20.95 -6.54 -4.92
C PRO A 7 -20.31 -5.14 -4.89
N TRP A 8 -20.84 -4.23 -4.07
CA TRP A 8 -20.25 -2.90 -3.88
C TRP A 8 -18.86 -2.96 -3.23
N LEU A 9 -18.71 -3.82 -2.20
CA LEU A 9 -17.43 -4.09 -1.57
C LEU A 9 -16.44 -4.70 -2.55
N ARG A 10 -16.89 -5.57 -3.48
CA ARG A 10 -16.05 -6.12 -4.56
C ARG A 10 -15.56 -5.03 -5.49
N PHE A 11 -16.45 -4.12 -5.89
CA PHE A 11 -16.09 -3.02 -6.78
C PHE A 11 -15.08 -2.08 -6.12
N LEU A 12 -15.31 -1.72 -4.85
CA LEU A 12 -14.40 -0.86 -4.08
C LEU A 12 -13.04 -1.51 -3.88
N LEU A 13 -13.00 -2.81 -3.55
CA LEU A 13 -11.76 -3.54 -3.28
C LEU A 13 -10.97 -3.84 -4.56
N ALA A 14 -11.66 -4.15 -5.66
CA ALA A 14 -11.03 -4.44 -6.94
C ALA A 14 -10.49 -3.18 -7.63
N GLY A 15 -11.24 -2.06 -7.59
CA GLY A 15 -10.86 -0.83 -8.28
C GLY A 15 -10.03 0.11 -7.39
N PRO A 16 -10.70 1.08 -6.73
CA PRO A 16 -10.02 2.15 -6.01
C PRO A 16 -9.20 1.67 -4.79
N GLY A 17 -9.67 0.65 -4.07
CA GLY A 17 -8.97 0.10 -2.91
C GLY A 17 -7.61 -0.52 -3.28
N ALA A 18 -7.55 -1.28 -4.36
CA ALA A 18 -6.30 -1.86 -4.84
C ALA A 18 -5.29 -0.78 -5.27
N ILE A 19 -5.77 0.33 -5.86
CA ILE A 19 -4.90 1.46 -6.25
C ILE A 19 -4.29 2.10 -5.01
N VAL A 20 -5.09 2.39 -3.99
CA VAL A 20 -4.61 2.98 -2.72
C VAL A 20 -3.57 2.07 -2.07
N VAL A 21 -3.83 0.75 -2.01
CA VAL A 21 -2.86 -0.22 -1.46
C VAL A 21 -1.56 -0.20 -2.25
N ALA A 22 -1.61 -0.22 -3.57
CA ALA A 22 -0.43 -0.19 -4.41
C ALA A 22 0.40 1.08 -4.19
N LEU A 23 -0.25 2.26 -4.09
CA LEU A 23 0.43 3.53 -3.83
C LEU A 23 1.07 3.58 -2.43
N VAL A 24 0.37 3.08 -1.41
CA VAL A 24 0.92 2.98 -0.04
C VAL A 24 2.12 2.04 -0.02
N VAL A 25 2.07 0.93 -0.77
CA VAL A 25 3.20 0.01 -0.87
C VAL A 25 4.38 0.64 -1.58
N MET A 26 4.14 1.37 -2.67
CA MET A 26 5.17 2.15 -3.37
C MET A 26 5.87 3.16 -2.45
N ALA A 27 5.08 3.93 -1.70
CA ALA A 27 5.58 4.93 -0.77
C ALA A 27 6.36 4.29 0.39
N GLY A 28 5.89 3.14 0.90
CA GLY A 28 6.61 2.38 1.91
C GLY A 28 7.97 1.92 1.40
N MET A 29 8.04 1.39 0.18
CA MET A 29 9.29 0.90 -0.41
C MET A 29 10.38 1.96 -0.52
N ALA A 30 10.02 3.23 -0.72
CA ALA A 30 10.99 4.33 -0.73
C ALA A 30 11.74 4.51 0.60
N LEU A 31 11.23 3.93 1.70
CA LEU A 31 11.82 4.07 3.03
C LEU A 31 12.93 3.07 3.34
N TRP A 32 12.91 1.89 2.70
CA TRP A 32 13.89 0.82 2.94
C TRP A 32 14.69 0.41 1.71
N LEU A 33 14.31 0.83 0.50
CA LEU A 33 15.15 0.59 -0.67
C LEU A 33 16.42 1.45 -0.56
N PRO A 34 17.62 0.86 -0.70
CA PRO A 34 18.84 1.64 -0.75
C PRO A 34 18.81 2.57 -1.97
N GLY A 35 19.33 3.78 -1.79
CA GLY A 35 19.49 4.74 -2.88
C GLY A 35 20.28 4.12 -4.04
N GLY A 36 19.89 4.44 -5.26
CA GLY A 36 20.63 4.02 -6.46
C GLY A 36 22.01 4.66 -6.52
N ALA A 37 22.90 4.08 -7.32
CA ALA A 37 24.32 4.49 -7.44
C ALA A 37 24.54 5.96 -7.83
N ALA A 38 23.49 6.66 -8.26
CA ALA A 38 23.48 8.08 -8.63
C ALA A 38 22.95 9.03 -7.52
N GLY A 39 22.65 8.53 -6.31
CA GLY A 39 22.01 9.34 -5.26
C GLY A 39 20.51 9.58 -5.49
N ILE A 40 19.91 8.88 -6.45
CA ILE A 40 18.46 8.87 -6.73
C ILE A 40 17.90 7.56 -6.19
N ASP A 41 16.81 7.61 -5.43
CA ASP A 41 16.12 6.41 -4.94
C ASP A 41 15.74 5.48 -6.11
N ASN A 42 15.88 4.17 -5.90
CA ASN A 42 15.57 3.16 -6.91
C ASN A 42 14.04 3.08 -7.17
N LEU A 43 13.50 4.04 -7.94
CA LEU A 43 12.08 4.16 -8.25
C LEU A 43 11.55 3.12 -9.24
N VAL A 44 12.44 2.42 -9.95
CA VAL A 44 12.07 1.37 -10.91
C VAL A 44 11.33 0.22 -10.23
N LEU A 45 11.81 -0.24 -9.08
CA LEU A 45 11.21 -1.39 -8.38
C LEU A 45 9.80 -1.07 -7.87
N PRO A 46 9.57 0.07 -7.17
CA PRO A 46 8.24 0.49 -6.77
C PRO A 46 7.30 0.72 -7.97
N LEU A 47 7.79 1.35 -9.03
CA LEU A 47 6.98 1.68 -10.21
C LEU A 47 6.49 0.42 -10.95
N VAL A 48 7.28 -0.64 -10.98
CA VAL A 48 6.87 -1.94 -11.55
C VAL A 48 5.97 -2.71 -10.59
N LEU A 49 6.23 -2.63 -9.28
CA LEU A 49 5.42 -3.34 -8.28
C LEU A 49 4.01 -2.76 -8.13
N VAL A 50 3.80 -1.45 -8.32
CA VAL A 50 2.47 -0.83 -8.27
C VAL A 50 1.45 -1.51 -9.18
N PRO A 51 1.66 -1.59 -10.51
CA PRO A 51 0.70 -2.23 -11.41
C PRO A 51 0.60 -3.73 -11.15
N LEU A 52 1.66 -4.39 -10.70
CA LEU A 52 1.66 -5.82 -10.35
C LEU A 52 0.82 -6.12 -9.10
N ILE A 53 0.98 -5.34 -8.04
CA ILE A 53 0.19 -5.47 -6.80
C ILE A 53 -1.27 -5.12 -7.09
N TRP A 54 -1.51 -4.05 -7.84
CA TRP A 54 -2.86 -3.68 -8.26
C TRP A 54 -3.52 -4.80 -9.07
N ALA A 55 -2.86 -5.31 -10.11
CA ALA A 55 -3.38 -6.39 -10.93
C ALA A 55 -3.61 -7.66 -10.10
N ALA A 56 -2.67 -8.04 -9.24
CA ALA A 56 -2.82 -9.20 -8.37
C ALA A 56 -4.03 -9.05 -7.44
N LEU A 57 -4.23 -7.89 -6.80
CA LEU A 57 -5.38 -7.62 -5.94
C LEU A 57 -6.69 -7.56 -6.73
N PHE A 58 -6.70 -6.96 -7.92
CA PHE A 58 -7.84 -6.90 -8.82
C PHE A 58 -8.28 -8.32 -9.26
N PHE A 59 -7.35 -9.11 -9.79
CA PHE A 59 -7.63 -10.50 -10.19
C PHE A 59 -8.03 -11.35 -8.98
N HIS A 60 -7.39 -11.17 -7.82
CA HIS A 60 -7.76 -11.88 -6.60
C HIS A 60 -9.18 -11.51 -6.11
N ALA A 61 -9.59 -10.24 -6.18
CA ALA A 61 -10.95 -9.79 -5.88
C ALA A 61 -12.01 -10.30 -6.87
N CYS A 62 -11.63 -10.46 -8.14
CA CYS A 62 -12.50 -10.96 -9.20
C CYS A 62 -12.68 -12.49 -9.14
N LEU A 63 -11.61 -13.24 -8.92
CA LEU A 63 -11.64 -14.72 -8.94
C LEU A 63 -11.97 -15.37 -7.58
N ASP A 64 -11.70 -14.73 -6.44
CA ASP A 64 -11.88 -15.38 -5.15
C ASP A 64 -13.34 -15.38 -4.67
N ARG A 65 -13.83 -16.56 -4.26
CA ARG A 65 -15.17 -16.77 -3.70
C ARG A 65 -15.31 -16.19 -2.28
N LYS A 66 -14.17 -15.99 -1.58
CA LYS A 66 -14.10 -15.50 -0.20
C LYS A 66 -13.37 -14.15 -0.13
N LEU A 67 -14.13 -13.08 -0.34
CA LEU A 67 -13.65 -11.68 -0.25
C LEU A 67 -12.86 -11.33 1.02
N ALA A 68 -13.11 -12.03 2.12
CA ALA A 68 -12.39 -11.84 3.37
C ALA A 68 -10.87 -12.07 3.23
N ARG A 69 -10.44 -13.01 2.38
CA ARG A 69 -9.00 -13.25 2.14
C ARG A 69 -8.35 -12.07 1.45
N VAL A 70 -9.01 -11.54 0.43
CA VAL A 70 -8.55 -10.36 -0.30
C VAL A 70 -8.45 -9.16 0.65
N ALA A 71 -9.45 -8.97 1.51
CA ALA A 71 -9.45 -7.90 2.51
C ALA A 71 -8.32 -8.04 3.54
N ILE A 72 -8.02 -9.26 4.00
CA ILE A 72 -6.90 -9.52 4.93
C ILE A 72 -5.56 -9.22 4.28
N VAL A 73 -5.33 -9.67 3.03
CA VAL A 73 -4.07 -9.43 2.31
C VAL A 73 -3.88 -7.95 2.01
N ALA A 74 -4.92 -7.30 1.45
CA ALA A 74 -4.90 -5.87 1.16
C ALA A 74 -4.71 -5.04 2.43
N GLY A 75 -5.45 -5.36 3.49
CA GLY A 75 -5.35 -4.70 4.79
C GLY A 75 -3.98 -4.90 5.44
N GLY A 76 -3.40 -6.11 5.36
CA GLY A 76 -2.06 -6.40 5.87
C GLY A 76 -0.99 -5.58 5.16
N LEU A 77 -1.03 -5.52 3.82
CA LEU A 77 -0.10 -4.69 3.04
C LEU A 77 -0.22 -3.21 3.41
N LEU A 78 -1.46 -2.70 3.50
CA LEU A 78 -1.73 -1.31 3.83
C LEU A 78 -1.27 -0.96 5.25
N LEU A 79 -1.54 -1.82 6.24
CA LEU A 79 -1.13 -1.60 7.63
C LEU A 79 0.39 -1.64 7.78
N VAL A 80 1.07 -2.62 7.19
CA VAL A 80 2.53 -2.75 7.31
C VAL A 80 3.22 -1.55 6.67
N HIS A 81 2.87 -1.21 5.43
CA HIS A 81 3.53 -0.11 4.71
C HIS A 81 3.11 1.25 5.26
N GLY A 82 1.84 1.41 5.63
CA GLY A 82 1.32 2.63 6.25
C GLY A 82 1.93 2.90 7.63
N ALA A 83 2.09 1.89 8.47
CA ALA A 83 2.74 2.02 9.77
C ALA A 83 4.21 2.44 9.63
N LEU A 84 4.93 1.88 8.64
CA LEU A 84 6.32 2.24 8.33
C LEU A 84 6.44 3.71 7.91
N ILE A 85 5.52 4.18 7.07
CA ILE A 85 5.44 5.58 6.66
C ILE A 85 5.16 6.47 7.88
N ALA A 86 4.14 6.14 8.68
CA ALA A 86 3.78 6.93 9.86
C ALA A 86 4.92 7.03 10.86
N HIS A 87 5.63 5.93 11.13
CA HIS A 87 6.80 5.92 12.03
C HIS A 87 7.90 6.87 11.55
N LYS A 88 8.24 6.84 10.26
CA LYS A 88 9.23 7.75 9.66
C LYS A 88 8.86 9.23 9.85
N PHE A 89 7.58 9.58 9.65
CA PHE A 89 7.12 10.96 9.82
C PHE A 89 7.18 11.40 11.29
N LEU A 90 6.75 10.54 12.22
CA LEU A 90 6.82 10.82 13.66
C LEU A 90 8.26 11.00 14.15
N ASP A 91 9.20 10.17 13.67
CA ASP A 91 10.63 10.32 13.99
C ASP A 91 11.18 11.67 13.49
N HIS A 92 10.76 12.11 12.30
CA HIS A 92 11.21 13.36 11.69
C HIS A 92 10.64 14.60 12.41
N GLU A 93 9.42 14.53 12.97
CA GLU A 93 8.84 15.59 13.80
C GLU A 93 9.57 15.75 15.13
N MET A 94 9.94 14.64 15.79
CA MET A 94 10.70 14.69 17.05
C MET A 94 12.10 15.27 16.86
N ALA A 95 12.81 14.90 15.79
CA ALA A 95 14.12 15.46 15.47
C ALA A 95 14.06 16.98 15.15
N GLY A 96 12.97 17.45 14.53
CA GLY A 96 12.76 18.87 14.25
C GLY A 96 12.54 19.72 15.51
N GLN A 97 11.94 19.14 16.57
CA GLN A 97 11.72 19.84 17.83
C GLN A 97 12.99 19.97 18.70
N GLU A 98 13.91 18.99 18.66
CA GLU A 98 15.18 19.09 19.40
C GLU A 98 16.11 20.17 18.83
N ILE A 99 16.10 20.41 17.52
CA ILE A 99 16.95 21.44 16.88
C ILE A 99 16.49 22.86 17.22
N HIS A 100 15.23 23.04 17.61
CA HIS A 100 14.65 24.35 17.91
C HIS A 100 14.61 24.70 19.41
N ARG A 101 15.14 23.83 20.28
CA ARG A 101 15.17 23.99 21.74
C ARG A 101 16.59 24.26 22.22
#